data_AF-A0A341AVG9-F1
#
_entry.id   AF-A0A341AVG9-F1
#
_cell.length_a   1.000
_cell.length_b   1.000
_cell.length_c   1.000
_cell.angle_alpha   90.00
_cell.angle_beta   90.00
_cell.angle_gamma   90.00
#
_symmetry.space_group_name_H-M   'P 1'
#
loop_
_entity.id
_entity.type
_entity.pdbx_description
1 polymer ?
#
loop_
_entity_poly.entity_id
_entity_poly.type
_entity_poly.pdbx_seq_one_letter_code
_entity_poly.pdbx_strand_id
1 'polypeptide(L)'
;MADQGGAETWEGGTILLDSVKGLPGLRSVDPGATGHLQELHKAGCMEAARMSLSNTMPEACVHLAGSISALFQGGGLACECHPQGSLTTECALLGGQCCCHPNIDGRTCDHCRPGTYGFRSTGCRECCCHTKGATNAICNPVNGQCPCRAGLAGRCCDHCLYGWWSFPCCQPCACNGAAELCHPLTAVCQDCHGATMGQHCERCLDGYYGDPTLGSGPAEAGPASVLGTLAQASIMGLPAMWTAPVDVSCVSVHLAMQAPAVTAAPWATLGTLGQEMTPEGVCASPASATTILIP
;
A
#
# COMPACT_ATOMS: atom_id res chain seq x y z
N MET A 1 -9.24 -18.79 25.01
CA MET A 1 -9.85 -17.72 24.18
C MET A 1 -9.35 -16.40 24.77
N ALA A 2 -8.52 -15.57 24.16
CA ALA A 2 -7.83 -15.47 22.87
C ALA A 2 -6.47 -14.82 23.20
N ASP A 3 -5.33 -15.42 22.84
CA ASP A 3 -4.58 -15.16 21.60
C ASP A 3 -4.51 -13.68 21.18
N GLN A 4 -3.42 -13.01 21.58
CA GLN A 4 -2.93 -11.79 20.92
C GLN A 4 -1.46 -12.02 20.60
N GLY A 5 -1.21 -12.57 19.41
CA GLY A 5 0.09 -12.60 18.77
C GLY A 5 0.51 -11.18 18.37
N GLY A 6 1.34 -10.57 19.21
CA GLY A 6 2.16 -9.42 18.83
C GLY A 6 3.41 -9.93 18.13
N ALA A 7 3.72 -9.37 16.97
CA ALA A 7 4.92 -9.65 16.20
C ALA A 7 6.18 -9.36 17.05
N GLU A 8 6.80 -10.41 17.58
CA GLU A 8 8.11 -10.32 18.19
C GLU A 8 9.14 -10.28 17.05
N THR A 9 9.54 -9.07 16.69
CA THR A 9 10.86 -8.84 16.10
C THR A 9 11.89 -9.43 17.04
N TRP A 10 12.49 -10.56 16.70
CA TRP A 10 13.74 -11.01 17.32
C TRP A 10 14.87 -10.08 16.86
N GLU A 11 14.83 -8.82 17.31
CA GLU A 11 16.08 -8.11 17.58
C GLU A 11 16.80 -8.96 18.64
N GLY A 12 18.04 -9.37 18.38
CA GLY A 12 18.84 -10.17 19.31
C GLY A 12 18.78 -9.56 20.71
N GLY A 13 17.94 -10.13 21.57
CA GLY A 13 17.69 -9.63 22.90
C GLY A 13 19.00 -9.64 23.67
N THR A 14 19.48 -8.45 24.05
CA THR A 14 20.67 -8.37 24.90
C THR A 14 20.23 -8.65 26.33
N ILE A 15 20.58 -9.83 26.82
CA ILE A 15 20.39 -10.18 28.22
C ILE A 15 21.51 -9.50 29.01
N LEU A 16 21.15 -8.49 29.80
CA LEU A 16 22.08 -7.86 30.73
C LEU A 16 22.28 -8.80 31.92
N LEU A 17 23.51 -9.29 32.09
CA LEU A 17 23.92 -10.00 33.28
C LEU A 17 24.67 -9.06 34.22
N ASP A 18 24.29 -9.07 35.50
CA ASP A 18 24.91 -8.24 36.54
C ASP A 18 26.40 -8.56 36.77
N SER A 19 26.82 -9.80 36.50
CA SER A 19 28.21 -10.22 36.64
C SER A 19 28.57 -11.41 35.76
N VAL A 20 29.76 -11.36 35.16
CA VAL A 20 30.35 -12.48 34.41
C VAL A 20 30.60 -13.72 35.27
N LYS A 21 30.70 -13.57 36.60
CA LYS A 21 30.84 -14.71 37.55
C LYS A 21 29.57 -15.57 37.64
N GLY A 22 28.44 -15.09 37.12
CA GLY A 22 27.20 -15.86 37.01
C GLY A 22 27.17 -16.80 35.81
N LEU A 23 28.09 -16.65 34.85
CA LEU A 23 28.11 -17.44 33.63
C LEU A 23 28.70 -18.84 33.90
N PRO A 24 28.08 -19.91 33.39
CA PRO A 24 28.67 -21.25 33.33
C PRO A 24 30.10 -21.22 32.78
N GLY A 25 31.01 -21.91 33.46
CA GLY A 25 32.45 -21.90 33.17
C GLY A 25 33.23 -20.77 33.85
N LEU A 26 32.53 -19.80 34.45
CA LEU A 26 33.08 -18.68 35.22
C LEU A 26 32.56 -18.64 36.67
N ARG A 27 31.66 -19.55 37.08
CA ARG A 27 31.20 -19.64 38.46
C ARG A 27 32.31 -20.25 39.30
N SER A 28 32.43 -19.84 40.56
CA SER A 28 33.46 -20.38 41.48
C SER A 28 33.39 -21.90 41.67
N VAL A 29 32.24 -22.50 41.38
CA VAL A 29 32.01 -23.96 41.44
C VAL A 29 32.47 -24.69 40.18
N ASP A 30 32.70 -23.99 39.07
CA ASP A 30 33.02 -24.60 37.78
C ASP A 30 34.53 -24.91 37.67
N PRO A 31 34.91 -26.05 37.09
CA PRO A 31 36.31 -26.40 36.86
C PRO A 31 37.02 -25.34 36.01
N GLY A 32 38.17 -24.85 36.46
CA GLY A 32 38.99 -23.89 35.70
C GLY A 32 38.47 -22.45 35.70
N ALA A 33 37.37 -22.15 36.41
CA ALA A 33 36.75 -20.82 36.43
C ALA A 33 37.72 -19.69 36.83
N THR A 34 38.61 -19.93 37.79
CA THR A 34 39.62 -18.94 38.21
C THR A 34 40.58 -18.58 37.08
N GLY A 35 41.00 -19.58 36.28
CA GLY A 35 41.87 -19.36 35.13
C GLY A 35 41.14 -18.61 34.01
N HIS A 36 39.92 -19.03 33.69
CA HIS A 36 39.06 -18.35 32.72
C HIS A 36 38.76 -16.89 33.09
N LEU A 37 38.49 -16.60 34.36
CA LEU A 37 38.27 -15.23 34.86
C LEU A 37 39.55 -14.38 34.77
N GLN A 38 40.71 -14.96 35.09
CA GLN A 38 42.00 -14.29 34.96
C GLN A 38 42.31 -13.94 33.50
N GLU A 39 42.08 -14.87 32.57
CA GLU A 39 42.22 -14.68 31.13
C GLU A 39 41.27 -13.60 30.61
N LEU A 40 39.98 -13.66 30.98
CA LEU A 40 38.97 -12.68 30.61
C LEU A 40 39.37 -11.25 31.01
N HIS A 41 39.91 -11.09 32.22
CA HIS A 41 40.40 -9.81 32.72
C HIS A 41 41.70 -9.39 31.99
N LYS A 42 42.66 -10.29 31.84
CA LYS A 42 43.96 -10.01 31.20
C LYS A 42 43.83 -9.64 29.72
N ALA A 43 42.94 -10.30 28.99
CA ALA A 43 42.67 -10.02 27.58
C ALA A 43 41.73 -8.81 27.40
N GLY A 44 41.24 -8.21 28.48
CA GLY A 44 40.37 -7.03 28.43
C GLY A 44 39.02 -7.29 27.76
N CYS A 45 38.50 -8.52 27.81
CA CYS A 45 37.31 -8.92 27.03
C CYS A 45 36.06 -8.11 27.39
N MET A 46 35.90 -7.70 28.67
CA MET A 46 34.78 -6.85 29.07
C MET A 46 34.88 -5.43 28.48
N GLU A 47 36.09 -4.90 28.36
CA GLU A 47 36.30 -3.58 27.76
C GLU A 47 36.08 -3.64 26.26
N ALA A 48 36.60 -4.67 25.61
CA ALA A 48 36.36 -4.95 24.20
C ALA A 48 34.87 -5.14 23.88
N ALA A 49 34.10 -5.79 24.76
CA ALA A 49 32.66 -5.95 24.61
C ALA A 49 31.87 -4.64 24.81
N ARG A 50 32.36 -3.72 25.66
CA ARG A 50 31.71 -2.42 25.90
C ARG A 50 31.91 -1.42 24.77
N MET A 51 33.04 -1.48 24.08
CA MET A 51 33.41 -0.52 23.03
C MET A 51 32.75 -0.82 21.67
N SER A 52 31.61 -1.51 21.66
CA SER A 52 30.86 -2.07 20.50
C SER A 52 30.66 -1.11 19.31
N LEU A 53 31.74 -0.86 18.58
CA LEU A 53 31.79 -0.11 17.31
C LEU A 53 32.78 -0.74 16.32
N SER A 54 33.65 -1.67 16.75
CA SER A 54 34.50 -2.45 15.85
C SER A 54 34.44 -3.92 16.25
N ASN A 55 34.03 -4.79 15.31
CA ASN A 55 33.90 -6.24 15.43
C ASN A 55 35.23 -7.00 15.68
N THR A 56 36.19 -6.37 16.35
CA THR A 56 37.54 -6.90 16.59
C THR A 56 37.69 -7.22 18.07
N MET A 57 37.20 -8.39 18.47
CA MET A 57 37.49 -8.99 19.76
C MET A 57 38.86 -9.67 19.73
N PRO A 58 39.68 -9.59 20.79
CA PRO A 58 40.90 -10.38 20.90
C PRO A 58 40.60 -11.88 20.76
N GLU A 59 41.49 -12.62 20.12
CA GLU A 59 41.31 -14.05 19.82
C GLU A 59 41.06 -14.88 21.08
N ALA A 60 41.74 -14.55 22.19
CA ALA A 60 41.51 -15.15 23.51
C ALA A 60 40.05 -14.97 23.99
N CYS A 61 39.43 -13.82 23.71
CA CYS A 61 38.05 -13.56 24.09
C CYS A 61 37.06 -14.34 23.23
N VAL A 62 37.36 -14.54 21.95
CA VAL A 62 36.55 -15.36 21.03
C VAL A 62 36.56 -16.83 21.49
N HIS A 63 37.73 -17.37 21.82
CA HIS A 63 37.86 -18.73 22.36
C HIS A 63 37.11 -18.90 23.68
N LEU A 64 37.23 -17.95 24.60
CA LEU A 64 36.56 -18.03 25.89
C LEU A 64 35.04 -17.92 25.75
N ALA A 65 34.54 -17.04 24.88
CA ALA A 65 33.13 -16.94 24.56
C ALA A 65 32.59 -18.21 23.90
N GLY A 66 33.36 -18.85 23.02
CA GLY A 66 33.04 -20.15 22.43
C GLY A 66 32.93 -21.26 23.49
N SER A 67 33.89 -21.33 24.41
CA SER A 67 33.88 -22.31 25.51
C SER A 67 32.68 -22.13 26.45
N ILE A 68 32.39 -20.89 26.84
CA ILE A 68 31.21 -20.58 27.68
C ILE A 68 29.92 -20.93 26.94
N SER A 69 29.82 -20.57 25.65
CA SER A 69 28.65 -20.90 24.81
C SER A 69 28.43 -22.42 24.71
N ALA A 70 29.50 -23.19 24.56
CA ALA A 70 29.43 -24.64 24.54
C ALA A 70 28.93 -25.23 25.87
N LEU A 71 29.34 -24.65 27.01
CA LEU A 71 28.82 -25.07 28.31
C LEU A 71 27.33 -24.79 28.46
N PHE A 72 26.83 -23.67 27.93
CA PHE A 72 25.39 -23.38 27.91
C PHE A 72 24.60 -24.35 27.04
N GLN A 73 25.16 -24.76 25.91
CA GLN A 73 24.47 -25.59 24.91
C GLN A 73 24.72 -27.10 25.09
N GLY A 74 25.52 -27.50 26.09
CA GLY A 74 25.87 -28.90 26.34
C GLY A 74 26.86 -29.48 25.32
N GLY A 75 27.59 -28.63 24.60
CA GLY A 75 28.55 -29.01 23.57
C GLY A 75 28.66 -27.97 22.46
N GLY A 76 29.45 -28.30 21.42
CA GLY A 76 29.51 -27.49 20.21
C GLY A 76 28.27 -27.71 19.35
N LEU A 77 27.60 -26.63 18.94
CA LEU A 77 26.48 -26.68 18.02
C LEU A 77 26.96 -26.74 16.57
N ALA A 78 26.31 -27.55 15.74
CA ALA A 78 26.58 -27.59 14.31
C ALA A 78 26.16 -26.26 13.63
N CYS A 79 26.91 -25.83 12.62
CA CYS A 79 26.59 -24.61 11.88
C CYS A 79 25.22 -24.71 11.18
N GLU A 80 24.94 -25.85 10.53
CA GLU A 80 23.68 -26.11 9.81
C GLU A 80 23.28 -24.99 8.81
N CYS A 81 24.28 -24.40 8.14
CA CYS A 81 24.05 -23.36 7.14
C CYS A 81 23.17 -23.89 5.99
N HIS A 82 22.13 -23.13 5.66
CA HIS A 82 21.19 -23.49 4.61
C HIS A 82 21.90 -23.51 3.25
N PRO A 83 21.83 -24.61 2.48
CA PRO A 83 22.65 -24.82 1.29
C PRO A 83 22.37 -23.82 0.16
N GLN A 84 21.16 -23.26 0.12
CA GLN A 84 20.82 -22.18 -0.83
C GLN A 84 20.93 -20.79 -0.22
N GLY A 85 20.89 -20.67 1.10
CA GLY A 85 20.82 -19.36 1.76
C GLY A 85 22.19 -18.82 2.17
N SER A 86 23.16 -19.72 2.34
CA SER A 86 24.52 -19.40 2.74
C SER A 86 25.50 -19.54 1.57
N LEU A 87 26.52 -18.69 1.58
CA LEU A 87 27.67 -18.74 0.67
C LEU A 87 28.62 -19.90 1.01
N THR A 88 28.66 -20.30 2.29
CA THR A 88 29.56 -21.31 2.84
C THR A 88 28.84 -22.24 3.81
N THR A 89 29.37 -23.44 4.03
CA THR A 89 28.91 -24.34 5.10
C THR A 89 29.58 -24.04 6.45
N GLU A 90 30.63 -23.23 6.43
CA GLU A 90 31.33 -22.72 7.61
C GLU A 90 30.58 -21.52 8.20
N CYS A 91 30.58 -21.42 9.53
CA CYS A 91 29.95 -20.33 10.27
C CYS A 91 30.99 -19.62 11.15
N ALA A 92 30.66 -18.39 11.57
CA ALA A 92 31.52 -17.59 12.43
C ALA A 92 31.76 -18.29 13.78
N LEU A 93 33.00 -18.23 14.27
CA LEU A 93 33.40 -18.82 15.56
C LEU A 93 32.61 -18.28 16.74
N LEU A 94 32.20 -17.02 16.68
CA LEU A 94 31.37 -16.38 17.68
C LEU A 94 29.90 -16.40 17.22
N GLY A 95 29.03 -17.00 18.02
CA GLY A 95 27.58 -17.05 17.76
C GLY A 95 27.14 -18.03 16.66
N GLY A 96 28.05 -18.57 15.85
CA GLY A 96 27.73 -19.57 14.84
C GLY A 96 26.94 -19.02 13.64
N GLN A 97 27.06 -17.73 13.35
CA GLN A 97 26.37 -17.08 12.23
C GLN A 97 26.96 -17.54 10.89
N CYS A 98 26.12 -18.06 10.01
CA CYS A 98 26.49 -18.43 8.65
C CYS A 98 26.63 -17.19 7.73
N CYS A 99 27.46 -17.32 6.70
CA CYS A 99 27.69 -16.26 5.70
C CYS A 99 26.53 -16.19 4.70
N CYS A 100 25.46 -15.47 5.05
CA CYS A 100 24.26 -15.41 4.23
C CYS A 100 24.44 -14.68 2.90
N HIS A 101 23.72 -15.13 1.88
CA HIS A 101 23.50 -14.38 0.65
C HIS A 101 22.78 -13.04 0.93
N PRO A 102 22.82 -12.08 -0.02
CA PRO A 102 22.17 -10.79 0.16
C PRO A 102 20.68 -10.93 0.53
N ASN A 103 20.24 -10.12 1.50
CA ASN A 103 18.85 -10.09 1.98
C ASN A 103 18.33 -11.41 2.60
N ILE A 104 19.19 -12.38 2.88
CA ILE A 104 18.88 -13.57 3.66
C ILE A 104 19.38 -13.35 5.10
N ASP A 105 18.62 -13.87 6.06
CA ASP A 105 18.89 -13.72 7.49
C ASP A 105 18.70 -15.04 8.26
N GLY A 106 19.00 -14.97 9.56
CA GLY A 106 18.98 -16.08 10.48
C GLY A 106 20.37 -16.68 10.67
N ARG A 107 20.60 -17.32 11.82
CA ARG A 107 21.89 -17.99 12.14
C ARG A 107 22.32 -18.93 11.03
N THR A 108 21.36 -19.67 10.47
CA THR A 108 21.52 -20.68 9.43
C THR A 108 21.20 -20.16 8.03
N CYS A 109 20.86 -18.88 7.84
CA CYS A 109 20.48 -18.29 6.56
C CYS A 109 19.24 -18.95 5.91
N ASP A 110 18.20 -19.22 6.70
CA ASP A 110 17.04 -20.01 6.31
C ASP A 110 15.81 -19.18 5.89
N HIS A 111 15.85 -17.85 6.04
CA HIS A 111 14.72 -16.98 5.69
C HIS A 111 15.17 -15.62 5.13
N CYS A 112 14.25 -14.91 4.49
CA CYS A 112 14.50 -13.55 4.01
C CYS A 112 14.49 -12.54 5.15
N ARG A 113 15.31 -11.49 5.04
CA ARG A 113 15.21 -10.31 5.93
C ARG A 113 13.82 -9.68 5.85
N PRO A 114 13.29 -9.11 6.95
CA PRO A 114 12.08 -8.28 6.90
C PRO A 114 12.19 -7.19 5.83
N GLY A 115 11.13 -6.99 5.04
CA GLY A 115 11.16 -6.06 3.90
C GLY A 115 11.76 -6.66 2.61
N THR A 116 12.02 -7.97 2.58
CA THR A 116 12.46 -8.70 1.38
C THR A 116 11.70 -10.02 1.20
N TYR A 117 11.70 -10.57 -0.01
CA TYR A 117 10.91 -11.75 -0.37
C TYR A 117 11.56 -12.61 -1.45
N GLY A 118 11.05 -13.83 -1.63
CA GLY A 118 11.41 -14.72 -2.73
C GLY A 118 12.77 -15.39 -2.54
N PHE A 119 12.88 -16.20 -1.49
CA PHE A 119 14.08 -16.95 -1.11
C PHE A 119 14.68 -17.76 -2.28
N ARG A 120 15.95 -17.49 -2.61
CA ARG A 120 16.69 -18.10 -3.73
C ARG A 120 18.18 -18.16 -3.42
N SER A 121 18.93 -18.95 -4.20
CA SER A 121 20.40 -19.03 -4.12
C SER A 121 21.15 -17.75 -4.50
N THR A 122 20.45 -16.72 -4.98
CA THR A 122 21.01 -15.40 -5.26
C THR A 122 20.70 -14.38 -4.16
N GLY A 123 19.99 -14.79 -3.10
CA GLY A 123 19.43 -13.89 -2.10
C GLY A 123 17.95 -13.55 -2.32
N CYS A 124 17.40 -12.71 -1.45
CA CYS A 124 16.02 -12.22 -1.51
C CYS A 124 15.90 -10.86 -2.20
N ARG A 125 14.73 -10.55 -2.74
CA ARG A 125 14.41 -9.28 -3.43
C ARG A 125 13.70 -8.32 -2.49
N GLU A 126 13.91 -7.02 -2.65
CA GLU A 126 13.21 -6.01 -1.86
C GLU A 126 11.72 -5.94 -2.17
N CYS A 127 10.88 -5.71 -1.15
CA CYS A 127 9.43 -5.64 -1.29
C CYS A 127 8.96 -4.47 -2.16
N CYS A 128 9.62 -3.32 -2.11
CA CYS A 128 9.21 -2.07 -2.77
C CYS A 128 7.83 -1.54 -2.36
N CYS A 129 7.41 -1.71 -1.10
CA CYS A 129 6.12 -1.17 -0.62
C CYS A 129 6.09 0.36 -0.68
N HIS A 130 5.07 0.93 -1.35
CA HIS A 130 4.94 2.36 -1.51
C HIS A 130 4.60 3.02 -0.17
N THR A 131 5.34 4.05 0.22
CA THR A 131 5.26 4.70 1.55
C THR A 131 3.86 5.26 1.86
N LYS A 132 3.20 5.83 0.86
CA LYS A 132 1.81 6.34 0.98
C LYS A 132 0.73 5.27 0.76
N GLY A 133 1.11 4.13 0.17
CA GLY A 133 0.16 3.13 -0.31
C GLY A 133 0.03 1.91 0.60
N ALA A 134 1.11 1.54 1.29
CA ALA A 134 1.15 0.43 2.23
C ALA A 134 0.98 0.92 3.68
N THR A 135 0.62 0.01 4.58
CA THR A 135 0.58 0.27 6.02
C THR A 135 1.96 0.18 6.67
N ASN A 136 2.86 -0.64 6.11
CA ASN A 136 4.27 -0.74 6.51
C ASN A 136 5.13 -1.22 5.33
N ALA A 137 6.46 -1.30 5.54
CA ALA A 137 7.42 -1.73 4.52
C ALA A 137 7.66 -3.26 4.47
N ILE A 138 7.02 -4.05 5.34
CA ILE A 138 7.23 -5.49 5.45
C ILE A 138 6.17 -6.21 4.61
N CYS A 139 6.61 -6.82 3.51
CA CYS A 139 5.73 -7.63 2.67
C CYS A 139 5.74 -9.11 3.06
N ASN A 140 4.85 -9.87 2.45
CA ASN A 140 4.85 -11.32 2.54
C ASN A 140 6.18 -11.91 1.99
N PRO A 141 6.91 -12.74 2.75
CA PRO A 141 8.25 -13.19 2.38
C PRO A 141 8.28 -14.18 1.20
N VAL A 142 7.13 -14.74 0.80
CA VAL A 142 7.04 -15.70 -0.31
C VAL A 142 6.73 -14.99 -1.62
N ASN A 143 5.63 -14.22 -1.66
CA ASN A 143 5.12 -13.62 -2.90
C ASN A 143 5.41 -12.12 -3.03
N GLY A 144 5.91 -11.48 -1.98
CA GLY A 144 6.28 -10.07 -1.99
C GLY A 144 5.11 -9.09 -1.89
N GLN A 145 3.89 -9.55 -1.58
CA GLN A 145 2.71 -8.68 -1.48
C GLN A 145 2.79 -7.78 -0.25
N CYS A 146 2.74 -6.47 -0.48
CA CYS A 146 2.68 -5.47 0.58
C CYS A 146 1.28 -5.34 1.17
N PRO A 147 1.15 -4.98 2.47
CA PRO A 147 -0.14 -4.72 3.09
C PRO A 147 -0.68 -3.36 2.63
N CYS A 148 -1.52 -3.36 1.60
CA CYS A 148 -2.06 -2.13 1.01
C CYS A 148 -3.14 -1.49 1.89
N ARG A 149 -3.17 -0.15 1.89
CA ARG A 149 -4.27 0.63 2.44
C ARG A 149 -5.53 0.46 1.56
N ALA A 150 -6.69 0.83 2.10
CA ALA A 150 -7.96 0.72 1.38
C ALA A 150 -7.95 1.53 0.07
N GLY A 151 -8.54 0.98 -0.99
CA GLY A 151 -8.60 1.64 -2.32
C GLY A 151 -7.37 1.45 -3.20
N LEU A 152 -6.30 0.85 -2.67
CA LEU A 152 -5.01 0.70 -3.35
C LEU A 152 -4.72 -0.76 -3.71
N ALA A 153 -3.93 -0.95 -4.76
CA ALA A 153 -3.66 -2.23 -5.38
C ALA A 153 -2.22 -2.36 -5.87
N GLY A 154 -1.90 -3.56 -6.33
CA GLY A 154 -0.56 -3.93 -6.78
C GLY A 154 0.28 -4.59 -5.68
N ARG A 155 1.33 -5.30 -6.10
CA ARG A 155 2.29 -5.91 -5.18
C ARG A 155 2.95 -4.86 -4.27
N CYS A 156 3.20 -3.68 -4.82
CA CYS A 156 3.86 -2.55 -4.17
C CYS A 156 2.87 -1.52 -3.58
N CYS A 157 1.56 -1.70 -3.73
CA CYS A 157 0.55 -0.70 -3.33
C CYS A 157 0.75 0.67 -4.00
N ASP A 158 1.09 0.67 -5.29
CA ASP A 158 1.54 1.83 -6.07
C ASP A 158 0.50 2.40 -7.04
N HIS A 159 -0.70 1.81 -7.07
CA HIS A 159 -1.80 2.29 -7.90
C HIS A 159 -3.15 2.03 -7.22
N CYS A 160 -4.20 2.67 -7.74
CA CYS A 160 -5.56 2.46 -7.27
C CYS A 160 -6.14 1.12 -7.74
N LEU A 161 -7.15 0.63 -7.03
CA LEU A 161 -7.97 -0.50 -7.51
C LEU A 161 -8.58 -0.20 -8.88
N TYR A 162 -8.98 -1.28 -9.56
CA TYR A 162 -9.71 -1.16 -10.83
C TYR A 162 -11.02 -0.37 -10.63
N GLY A 163 -11.32 0.57 -11.53
CA GLY A 163 -12.45 1.49 -11.38
C GLY A 163 -12.22 2.61 -10.36
N TRP A 164 -10.97 2.86 -9.96
CA TRP A 164 -10.59 3.95 -9.06
C TRP A 164 -9.46 4.80 -9.66
N TRP A 165 -9.34 6.05 -9.22
CA TRP A 165 -8.37 7.02 -9.73
C TRP A 165 -7.84 7.94 -8.62
N SER A 166 -6.83 8.78 -8.91
CA SER A 166 -6.23 9.74 -7.97
C SER A 166 -5.32 9.13 -6.88
N PHE A 167 -4.30 8.37 -7.29
CA PHE A 167 -3.29 7.88 -6.35
C PHE A 167 -2.57 9.05 -5.63
N PRO A 168 -2.31 8.97 -4.31
CA PRO A 168 -2.54 7.85 -3.39
C PRO A 168 -3.93 7.85 -2.72
N CYS A 169 -4.73 8.89 -2.92
CA CYS A 169 -6.05 9.05 -2.34
C CYS A 169 -7.14 8.59 -3.30
N CYS A 170 -7.14 7.29 -3.54
CA CYS A 170 -7.98 6.68 -4.55
C CYS A 170 -9.47 6.97 -4.33
N GLN A 171 -10.17 7.34 -5.38
CA GLN A 171 -11.62 7.56 -5.42
C GLN A 171 -12.25 6.68 -6.50
N PRO A 172 -13.48 6.18 -6.30
CA PRO A 172 -14.19 5.44 -7.35
C PRO A 172 -14.45 6.34 -8.57
N CYS A 173 -14.46 5.74 -9.75
CA CYS A 173 -14.82 6.43 -10.98
C CYS A 173 -16.29 6.90 -10.93
N ALA A 174 -16.53 8.14 -11.36
CA ALA A 174 -17.86 8.75 -11.38
C ALA A 174 -18.37 8.85 -12.82
N CYS A 175 -18.73 7.70 -13.42
CA CYS A 175 -19.12 7.59 -14.83
C CYS A 175 -20.63 7.45 -15.06
N ASN A 176 -21.45 8.00 -14.15
CA ASN A 176 -22.92 7.97 -14.24
C ASN A 176 -23.53 6.58 -14.47
N GLY A 177 -22.85 5.51 -14.06
CA GLY A 177 -23.28 4.12 -14.30
C GLY A 177 -23.28 3.70 -15.77
N ALA A 178 -22.64 4.47 -16.65
CA ALA A 178 -22.47 4.19 -18.07
C ALA A 178 -21.07 3.66 -18.42
N ALA A 179 -20.12 3.70 -17.49
CA ALA A 179 -18.85 3.00 -17.58
C ALA A 179 -18.38 2.57 -16.18
N GLU A 180 -17.60 1.49 -16.10
CA GLU A 180 -16.98 1.02 -14.86
C GLU A 180 -15.56 1.56 -14.68
N LEU A 181 -14.95 2.03 -15.77
CA LEU A 181 -13.56 2.44 -15.83
C LEU A 181 -13.38 3.91 -16.15
N CYS A 182 -12.33 4.47 -15.58
CA CYS A 182 -11.85 5.80 -15.89
C CYS A 182 -10.33 5.84 -15.91
N HIS A 183 -9.78 6.86 -16.55
CA HIS A 183 -8.35 7.08 -16.63
C HIS A 183 -7.77 7.37 -15.23
N PRO A 184 -6.71 6.68 -14.81
CA PRO A 184 -6.26 6.66 -13.41
C PRO A 184 -5.77 8.00 -12.86
N LEU A 185 -5.41 8.94 -13.75
CA LEU A 185 -4.95 10.29 -13.36
C LEU A 185 -5.99 11.39 -13.64
N THR A 186 -6.83 11.23 -14.67
CA THR A 186 -7.69 12.34 -15.15
C THR A 186 -9.16 12.14 -14.83
N ALA A 187 -9.54 10.98 -14.28
CA ALA A 187 -10.91 10.58 -14.00
C ALA A 187 -11.83 10.45 -15.24
N VAL A 188 -11.30 10.66 -16.45
CA VAL A 188 -12.09 10.59 -17.69
C VAL A 188 -12.51 9.13 -17.93
N CYS A 189 -13.81 8.91 -18.04
CA CYS A 189 -14.41 7.60 -18.26
C CYS A 189 -14.00 7.01 -19.60
N GLN A 190 -13.82 5.70 -19.60
CA GLN A 190 -13.44 4.93 -20.79
C GLN A 190 -14.64 4.10 -21.23
N ASP A 191 -14.83 4.00 -22.55
CA ASP A 191 -15.85 3.15 -23.16
C ASP A 191 -17.28 3.42 -22.63
N CYS A 192 -17.75 4.67 -22.71
CA CYS A 192 -19.13 5.01 -22.33
C CYS A 192 -20.16 4.14 -23.07
N HIS A 193 -21.04 3.49 -22.30
CA HIS A 193 -22.13 2.63 -22.79
C HIS A 193 -23.48 3.36 -22.78
N GLY A 194 -24.54 2.70 -23.26
CA GLY A 194 -25.89 3.28 -23.21
C GLY A 194 -26.08 4.51 -24.10
N ALA A 195 -25.35 4.58 -25.22
CA ALA A 195 -25.35 5.73 -26.14
C ALA A 195 -25.02 7.07 -25.47
N THR A 196 -24.12 7.03 -24.49
CA THR A 196 -23.60 8.22 -23.80
C THR A 196 -22.18 8.57 -24.27
N MET A 197 -21.79 9.83 -24.05
CA MET A 197 -20.47 10.40 -24.31
C MET A 197 -20.17 11.54 -23.33
N GLY A 198 -18.94 12.05 -23.33
CA GLY A 198 -18.48 13.07 -22.40
C GLY A 198 -17.32 12.57 -21.54
N GLN A 199 -16.87 13.38 -20.60
CA GLN A 199 -15.74 12.97 -19.73
C GLN A 199 -16.18 12.00 -18.63
N HIS A 200 -17.45 12.05 -18.25
CA HIS A 200 -18.09 11.27 -17.20
C HIS A 200 -19.32 10.52 -17.74
N CYS A 201 -19.41 10.34 -19.07
CA CYS A 201 -20.57 9.78 -19.75
C CYS A 201 -21.87 10.55 -19.45
N GLU A 202 -21.77 11.87 -19.32
CA GLU A 202 -22.82 12.78 -18.86
C GLU A 202 -23.69 13.36 -19.98
N ARG A 203 -23.44 12.99 -21.24
CA ARG A 203 -24.18 13.48 -22.41
C ARG A 203 -24.58 12.31 -23.30
N CYS A 204 -25.61 12.50 -24.12
CA CYS A 204 -26.04 11.54 -25.12
C CYS A 204 -25.17 11.68 -26.38
N LEU A 205 -24.98 10.59 -27.13
CA LEU A 205 -24.46 10.65 -28.50
C LEU A 205 -25.41 11.44 -29.41
N ASP A 206 -24.88 12.00 -30.50
CA ASP A 206 -25.69 12.71 -31.49
C ASP A 206 -26.82 11.81 -32.02
N GLY A 207 -28.06 12.31 -31.99
CA GLY A 207 -29.26 11.57 -32.41
C GLY A 207 -29.94 10.73 -31.32
N TYR A 208 -29.43 10.74 -30.08
CA TYR A 208 -30.06 10.10 -28.91
C TYR A 208 -30.68 11.13 -27.97
N TYR A 209 -31.74 10.75 -27.25
CA TYR A 209 -32.44 11.60 -26.27
C TYR A 209 -32.70 10.81 -24.97
N GLY A 210 -32.78 11.49 -23.83
CA GLY A 210 -32.98 10.87 -22.51
C GLY A 210 -32.19 11.57 -21.40
N ASP A 211 -32.21 10.99 -20.20
CA ASP A 211 -31.35 11.42 -19.08
C ASP A 211 -30.12 10.51 -18.98
N PRO A 212 -28.92 10.99 -19.38
CA PRO A 212 -27.68 10.21 -19.39
C PRO A 212 -27.11 9.95 -17.99
N THR A 213 -27.67 10.54 -16.93
CA THR A 213 -27.18 10.40 -15.55
C THR A 213 -27.85 9.26 -14.78
N LEU A 214 -28.95 8.72 -15.32
CA LEU A 214 -29.63 7.57 -14.75
C LEU A 214 -28.87 6.31 -15.18
N GLY A 215 -28.06 5.79 -14.25
CA GLY A 215 -27.25 4.59 -14.46
C GLY A 215 -28.03 3.47 -15.14
N SER A 216 -27.35 2.78 -16.05
CA SER A 216 -27.88 1.82 -17.02
C SER A 216 -28.82 0.76 -16.44
N GLY A 217 -30.10 1.11 -16.23
CA GLY A 217 -31.20 0.21 -16.55
C GLY A 217 -31.20 -0.04 -18.07
N PRO A 218 -31.82 -1.13 -18.57
CA PRO A 218 -31.84 -1.43 -19.99
C PRO A 218 -32.43 -0.23 -20.74
N ALA A 219 -31.55 0.54 -21.39
CA ALA A 219 -31.94 1.64 -22.24
C ALA A 219 -32.68 1.03 -23.42
N GLU A 220 -34.00 1.19 -23.47
CA GLU A 220 -34.74 1.02 -24.69
C GLU A 220 -34.26 2.08 -25.67
N ALA A 221 -33.25 1.71 -26.46
CA ALA A 221 -32.81 2.44 -27.63
C ALA A 221 -33.92 2.38 -28.68
N GLY A 222 -35.00 3.13 -28.44
CA GLY A 222 -35.98 3.45 -29.46
C GLY A 222 -35.35 4.42 -30.44
N PRO A 223 -35.41 4.18 -31.76
CA PRO A 223 -34.97 5.17 -32.73
C PRO A 223 -35.76 6.46 -32.49
N ALA A 224 -35.04 7.60 -32.42
CA ALA A 224 -35.68 8.91 -32.51
C ALA A 224 -36.49 8.93 -33.80
N SER A 225 -37.81 8.82 -33.66
CA SER A 225 -38.73 8.89 -34.79
C SER A 225 -38.59 10.29 -35.36
N VAL A 226 -37.94 10.40 -36.51
CA VAL A 226 -38.01 11.57 -37.40
C VAL A 226 -39.43 11.59 -37.98
N LEU A 227 -40.43 11.93 -37.16
CA LEU A 227 -41.77 12.27 -37.63
C LEU A 227 -41.84 13.77 -37.81
N GLY A 228 -41.33 14.19 -38.95
CA GLY A 228 -41.45 15.54 -39.47
C GLY A 228 -41.65 15.52 -40.98
N THR A 229 -42.54 14.65 -41.49
CA THR A 229 -43.19 14.92 -42.78
C THR A 229 -43.91 16.25 -42.64
N LEU A 230 -43.30 17.32 -43.15
CA LEU A 230 -43.98 18.58 -43.42
C LEU A 230 -45.11 18.27 -44.42
N ALA A 231 -46.33 18.15 -43.88
CA ALA A 231 -47.53 18.33 -44.68
C ALA A 231 -47.45 19.71 -45.32
N GLN A 232 -47.62 19.75 -46.65
CA GLN A 232 -47.77 20.98 -47.41
C GLN A 232 -48.99 21.75 -46.89
N ALA A 233 -48.74 22.76 -46.06
CA ALA A 233 -49.68 23.86 -45.87
C ALA A 233 -49.34 24.92 -46.91
N SER A 234 -50.15 25.00 -47.96
CA SER A 234 -50.20 26.16 -48.85
C SER A 234 -50.67 27.36 -48.04
N ILE A 235 -49.74 28.18 -47.56
CA ILE A 235 -50.02 29.57 -47.18
C ILE A 235 -48.90 30.42 -47.79
N MET A 236 -49.30 31.36 -48.65
CA MET A 236 -48.41 32.30 -49.30
C MET A 236 -47.68 33.19 -48.29
N GLY A 237 -46.36 33.27 -48.45
CA GLY A 237 -45.57 34.47 -48.19
C GLY A 237 -45.16 34.75 -46.75
N LEU A 238 -43.88 34.52 -46.45
CA LEU A 238 -42.96 35.41 -45.73
C LEU A 238 -41.54 34.76 -45.70
N PRO A 239 -40.44 35.53 -45.82
CA PRO A 239 -39.11 34.99 -46.07
C PRO A 239 -38.43 34.45 -44.80
N ALA A 240 -37.64 33.41 -45.03
CA ALA A 240 -36.82 32.70 -44.07
C ALA A 240 -35.69 33.56 -43.48
N MET A 241 -35.69 33.69 -42.17
CA MET A 241 -34.56 33.74 -41.22
C MET A 241 -35.26 33.22 -39.95
N TRP A 242 -34.91 32.09 -39.31
CA TRP A 242 -33.74 31.81 -38.51
C TRP A 242 -33.48 30.29 -38.55
N THR A 243 -32.33 29.85 -39.08
CA THR A 243 -31.77 28.55 -38.70
C THR A 243 -31.13 28.74 -37.32
N ALA A 244 -31.90 28.56 -36.26
CA ALA A 244 -31.29 28.33 -34.96
C ALA A 244 -30.66 26.93 -35.02
N PRO A 245 -29.36 26.76 -34.69
CA PRO A 245 -28.85 25.43 -34.44
C PRO A 245 -29.66 24.87 -33.28
N VAL A 246 -30.37 23.77 -33.52
CA VAL A 246 -30.85 22.92 -32.43
C VAL A 246 -29.60 22.41 -31.73
N ASP A 247 -29.21 23.11 -30.66
CA ASP A 247 -28.24 22.62 -29.72
C ASP A 247 -28.85 21.36 -29.10
N VAL A 248 -28.45 20.19 -29.63
CA VAL A 248 -28.89 18.86 -29.20
C VAL A 248 -28.25 18.53 -27.85
N SER A 249 -28.31 19.46 -26.91
CA SER A 249 -28.11 19.16 -25.50
C SER A 249 -29.30 18.33 -25.06
N CYS A 250 -29.08 17.21 -24.36
CA CYS A 250 -30.13 16.32 -23.87
C CYS A 250 -31.13 17.12 -23.01
N VAL A 251 -32.18 17.66 -23.61
CA VAL A 251 -33.21 18.39 -22.88
C VAL A 251 -34.04 17.31 -22.19
N SER A 252 -33.87 17.20 -20.87
CA SER A 252 -34.87 16.59 -20.01
C SER A 252 -36.23 17.15 -20.44
N VAL A 253 -37.19 16.27 -20.78
CA VAL A 253 -38.58 16.70 -20.94
C VAL A 253 -39.03 17.21 -19.58
N HIS A 254 -38.76 18.48 -19.27
CA HIS A 254 -39.46 19.19 -18.22
C HIS A 254 -40.91 19.24 -18.68
N LEU A 255 -41.73 18.36 -18.12
CA LEU A 255 -43.16 18.59 -18.07
C LEU A 255 -43.32 19.91 -17.30
N ALA A 256 -43.47 21.00 -18.04
CA ALA A 256 -43.78 22.31 -17.48
C ALA A 256 -45.22 22.26 -16.95
N MET A 257 -45.40 21.68 -15.76
CA MET A 257 -46.50 22.08 -14.89
C MET A 257 -46.10 23.45 -14.34
N GLN A 258 -46.78 24.49 -14.83
CA GLN A 258 -46.60 25.87 -14.38
C GLN A 258 -46.78 25.96 -12.87
N ALA A 259 -45.69 26.27 -12.17
CA ALA A 259 -45.72 26.85 -10.83
C ALA A 259 -45.00 28.21 -10.89
N PRO A 260 -45.52 29.25 -10.21
CA PRO A 260 -45.06 30.61 -10.39
C PRO A 260 -43.67 30.84 -9.79
N ALA A 261 -42.98 31.80 -10.40
CA ALA A 261 -41.61 32.20 -10.13
C ALA A 261 -41.32 32.46 -8.64
N VAL A 262 -40.25 31.83 -8.13
CA VAL A 262 -39.53 32.32 -6.95
C VAL A 262 -38.17 32.82 -7.44
N THR A 263 -37.93 34.09 -7.15
CA THR A 263 -36.75 34.89 -7.49
C THR A 263 -35.46 34.28 -6.96
N ALA A 264 -34.46 34.16 -7.85
CA ALA A 264 -33.11 33.72 -7.53
C ALA A 264 -32.35 34.73 -6.64
N ALA A 265 -31.62 34.22 -5.65
CA ALA A 265 -30.53 34.91 -4.97
C ALA A 265 -29.18 34.44 -5.55
N PRO A 266 -28.13 35.29 -5.60
CA PRO A 266 -26.91 35.00 -6.34
C PRO A 266 -25.81 34.34 -5.51
N TRP A 267 -24.93 33.65 -6.24
CA TRP A 267 -23.57 33.18 -5.94
C TRP A 267 -23.36 32.18 -4.78
N ALA A 268 -23.25 30.91 -5.12
CA ALA A 268 -22.41 29.95 -4.40
C ALA A 268 -21.23 29.59 -5.31
N THR A 269 -20.03 30.00 -4.88
CA THR A 269 -18.75 29.62 -5.48
C THR A 269 -18.60 28.10 -5.45
N LEU A 270 -18.42 27.49 -6.62
CA LEU A 270 -17.91 26.13 -6.78
C LEU A 270 -16.49 26.09 -6.24
N GLY A 271 -16.34 25.78 -4.96
CA GLY A 271 -15.08 25.33 -4.40
C GLY A 271 -14.80 23.94 -4.95
N THR A 272 -13.77 23.82 -5.77
CA THR A 272 -13.12 22.53 -6.04
C THR A 272 -12.80 21.88 -4.70
N LEU A 273 -13.47 20.77 -4.38
CA LEU A 273 -13.10 19.88 -3.28
C LEU A 273 -11.78 19.16 -3.66
N GLY A 274 -10.69 19.91 -3.71
CA GLY A 274 -9.35 19.34 -3.65
C GLY A 274 -9.10 18.98 -2.20
N GLN A 275 -9.05 17.69 -1.88
CA GLN A 275 -8.62 17.26 -0.56
C GLN A 275 -7.13 17.51 -0.40
N GLU A 276 -6.79 18.31 0.61
CA GLU A 276 -5.42 18.41 1.10
C GLU A 276 -4.99 17.09 1.74
N MET A 277 -3.80 16.60 1.38
CA MET A 277 -3.11 15.57 2.14
C MET A 277 -2.74 16.14 3.50
N THR A 278 -3.11 15.47 4.58
CA THR A 278 -2.51 15.77 5.88
C THR A 278 -1.01 15.44 5.84
N PRO A 279 -0.18 16.09 6.68
CA PRO A 279 1.27 15.82 6.74
C PRO A 279 1.62 14.35 7.06
N GLU A 280 0.66 13.57 7.58
CA GLU A 280 0.82 12.14 7.88
C GLU A 280 0.45 11.21 6.71
N GLY A 281 0.13 11.76 5.54
CA GLY A 281 -0.23 10.96 4.35
C GLY A 281 -1.56 10.22 4.51
N VAL A 282 -2.48 10.74 5.33
CA VAL A 282 -3.84 10.22 5.47
C VAL A 282 -4.72 11.02 4.52
N CYS A 283 -5.43 10.32 3.64
CA CYS A 283 -6.43 10.93 2.78
C CYS A 283 -7.57 11.42 3.66
N ALA A 284 -7.86 12.72 3.61
CA ALA A 284 -9.06 13.24 4.25
C ALA A 284 -10.26 12.43 3.76
N SER A 285 -11.24 12.14 4.61
CA SER A 285 -12.55 11.71 4.11
C SER A 285 -13.24 12.92 3.50
N PRO A 286 -14.05 12.78 2.43
CA PRO A 286 -14.89 13.88 1.99
C PRO A 286 -15.71 14.27 3.22
N ALA A 287 -15.57 15.51 3.67
CA ALA A 287 -16.31 15.99 4.83
C ALA A 287 -17.78 15.69 4.56
N SER A 288 -18.39 14.79 5.34
CA SER A 288 -19.83 14.69 5.40
C SER A 288 -20.30 16.10 5.75
N ALA A 289 -20.94 16.75 4.78
CA ALA A 289 -21.56 18.05 4.98
C ALA A 289 -22.55 17.88 6.13
N THR A 290 -22.10 18.20 7.34
CA THR A 290 -22.96 18.24 8.51
C THR A 290 -23.73 19.53 8.35
N THR A 291 -24.94 19.44 7.81
CA THR A 291 -25.89 20.54 7.81
C THR A 291 -26.14 20.94 9.25
N ILE A 292 -25.44 22.00 9.70
CA ILE A 292 -25.77 22.68 10.94
C ILE A 292 -27.07 23.42 10.68
N LEU A 293 -28.19 22.82 11.10
CA LEU A 293 -29.45 23.53 11.26
C LEU A 293 -29.27 24.51 12.42
N ILE A 294 -29.03 25.78 12.08
CA ILE A 294 -29.14 26.88 13.02
C ILE A 294 -30.66 27.17 13.17
N PRO A 295 -31.18 27.26 14.41
CA PRO A 295 -32.61 27.45 14.68
C PRO A 295 -33.17 28.78 14.18
#